data_AF-A0A950MC94-F1
#
_entry.id   AF-A0A950MC94-F1
#
_cell.length_a   1.000
_cell.length_b   1.000
_cell.length_c   1.000
_cell.angle_alpha   90.00
_cell.angle_beta   90.00
_cell.angle_gamma   90.00
#
_symmetry.space_group_name_H-M   'P 1'
#
loop_
_entity.id
_entity.type
_entity.pdbx_description
1 polymer ?
#
loop_
_entity_poly.entity_id
_entity_poly.type
_entity_poly.pdbx_seq_one_letter_code
_entity_poly.pdbx_strand_id
1 'polypeptide(L)'
;MQVRYRGTVTTPPVFFSSKHTHRTHEQFDVRAADGSTFRVVDNVTLAPRVPVQPGDTVTVQGELIRLKHGTPLVHWTHHDPGGHHPDGFVALAGRIYA
;
A
#
# COMPACT_ATOMS: atom_id res chain seq x y z
N MET A 1 -5.95 -11.60 3.39
CA MET A 1 -4.92 -12.59 2.96
C MET A 1 -3.58 -11.87 2.85
N GLN A 2 -2.55 -12.33 3.55
CA GLN A 2 -1.22 -11.68 3.50
C GLN A 2 -0.57 -11.84 2.12
N VAL A 3 0.04 -10.76 1.63
CA VAL A 3 0.74 -10.73 0.35
C VAL A 3 2.08 -10.03 0.50
N ARG A 4 3.06 -10.48 -0.29
CA ARG A 4 4.31 -9.77 -0.53
C ARG A 4 4.66 -9.86 -2.00
N TYR A 5 4.86 -8.73 -2.65
CA TYR A 5 5.18 -8.70 -4.08
C TYR A 5 6.04 -7.48 -4.45
N ARG A 6 6.74 -7.60 -5.57
CA ARG A 6 7.49 -6.51 -6.20
C ARG A 6 6.74 -6.07 -7.45
N GLY A 7 6.69 -4.77 -7.70
CA GLY A 7 6.00 -4.22 -8.85
C GLY A 7 6.37 -2.78 -9.15
N THR A 8 5.84 -2.28 -10.26
CA THR A 8 6.07 -0.93 -10.75
C THR A 8 4.88 -0.03 -10.41
N VAL A 9 5.14 1.13 -9.81
CA VAL A 9 4.12 2.14 -9.55
C VAL A 9 3.60 2.69 -10.88
N THR A 10 2.29 2.72 -11.07
CA THR A 10 1.65 3.14 -12.32
C THR A 10 0.90 4.46 -12.23
N THR A 11 0.61 4.95 -11.02
CA THR A 11 -0.09 6.21 -10.79
C THR A 11 0.65 7.06 -9.77
N PRO A 12 0.56 8.41 -9.85
CA PRO A 12 1.05 9.26 -8.76
C PRO A 12 0.27 8.99 -7.47
N PRO A 13 0.87 9.24 -6.29
CA PRO A 13 0.19 9.09 -5.02
C PRO A 13 -0.93 10.13 -4.88
N VAL A 14 -2.08 9.68 -4.38
CA VAL A 14 -3.21 10.54 -4.00
C VAL A 14 -3.50 10.40 -2.52
N PHE A 15 -3.90 11.50 -1.88
CA PHE A 15 -4.22 11.52 -0.46
C PHE A 15 -5.71 11.71 -0.24
N PHE A 16 -6.28 10.95 0.69
CA PHE A 16 -7.68 11.08 1.08
C PHE A 16 -7.87 10.77 2.56
N SER A 17 -8.95 11.29 3.15
CA SER A 17 -9.32 10.95 4.52
C SER A 17 -10.46 9.93 4.52
N SER A 18 -10.31 8.87 5.32
CA SER A 18 -11.36 7.86 5.50
C SER A 18 -12.62 8.50 6.11
N LYS A 19 -13.79 8.16 5.56
CA LYS A 19 -15.08 8.63 6.10
C LYS A 19 -15.45 8.01 7.45
N HIS A 20 -14.88 6.84 7.77
CA HIS A 20 -15.20 6.10 8.99
C HIS A 20 -14.23 6.39 10.13
N THR A 21 -12.95 6.59 9.82
CA THR A 21 -11.90 6.76 10.84
C THR A 21 -11.29 8.15 10.86
N HIS A 22 -11.60 9.00 9.86
CA HIS A 22 -10.99 10.32 9.65
C HIS A 22 -9.47 10.33 9.49
N ARG A 23 -8.83 9.15 9.42
CA ARG A 23 -7.39 9.01 9.18
C ARG A 23 -7.06 9.28 7.71
N THR A 24 -5.97 9.99 7.48
CA THR A 24 -5.44 10.24 6.14
C THR A 24 -4.73 9.00 5.61
N HIS A 25 -4.99 8.69 4.36
CA HIS A 25 -4.36 7.60 3.62
C HIS A 25 -3.66 8.16 2.39
N GLU A 26 -2.59 7.49 2.00
CA GLU A 26 -1.93 7.60 0.71
C GLU A 26 -2.33 6.41 -0.15
N GLN A 27 -2.54 6.64 -1.44
CA GLN A 27 -2.95 5.60 -2.38
C GLN A 27 -2.25 5.74 -3.72
N PHE A 28 -1.80 4.62 -4.26
CA PHE A 28 -1.24 4.51 -5.61
C PHE A 28 -1.40 3.08 -6.13
N ASP A 29 -1.41 2.93 -7.46
CA ASP A 29 -1.51 1.63 -8.10
C ASP A 29 -0.12 1.06 -8.42
N VAL A 30 0.06 -0.23 -8.21
CA VAL A 30 1.28 -0.99 -8.49
C VAL A 30 0.93 -2.17 -9.40
N ARG A 31 1.65 -2.28 -10.51
CA ARG A 31 1.58 -3.43 -11.42
C ARG A 31 2.63 -4.45 -11.02
N ALA A 32 2.18 -5.63 -10.58
CA ALA A 32 3.04 -6.75 -10.24
C ALA A 32 3.60 -7.44 -11.50
N ALA A 33 4.62 -8.28 -11.31
CA ALA A 33 5.31 -8.97 -12.40
C ALA A 33 4.41 -9.95 -13.19
N ASP A 34 3.35 -10.47 -12.56
CA ASP A 34 2.35 -11.32 -13.19
C ASP A 34 1.34 -10.53 -14.05
N GLY A 35 1.48 -9.20 -14.10
CA GLY A 35 0.58 -8.30 -14.84
C GLY A 35 -0.68 -7.89 -14.07
N SER A 36 -0.86 -8.38 -12.84
CA SER A 36 -1.91 -7.95 -11.94
C SER A 36 -1.66 -6.51 -11.48
N THR A 37 -2.72 -5.71 -11.34
CA THR A 37 -2.64 -4.37 -10.75
C THR A 37 -3.32 -4.37 -9.39
N PHE A 38 -2.59 -3.90 -8.39
CA PHE A 38 -3.09 -3.75 -7.02
C PHE A 38 -3.03 -2.28 -6.61
N ARG A 39 -4.03 -1.85 -5.86
CA ARG A 39 -4.07 -0.54 -5.26
C ARG A 39 -3.46 -0.58 -3.87
N VAL A 40 -2.33 0.06 -3.65
CA VAL A 40 -1.77 0.21 -2.31
C VAL A 40 -2.53 1.33 -1.59
N VAL A 41 -2.96 1.07 -0.35
CA VAL A 41 -3.60 2.06 0.52
C VAL A 41 -2.87 2.06 1.85
N ASP A 42 -2.03 3.07 2.05
CA ASP A 42 -1.22 3.21 3.25
C ASP A 42 -1.80 4.25 4.20
N ASN A 43 -1.75 3.99 5.51
CA ASN A 43 -2.30 4.89 6.51
C ASN A 43 -1.20 5.85 6.98
N VAL A 44 -1.15 7.05 6.43
CA VAL A 44 -0.08 8.01 6.72
C VAL A 44 -0.16 8.68 8.09
N THR A 45 -1.18 8.31 8.89
CA THR A 45 -1.21 8.64 10.33
C THR A 45 -0.43 7.64 11.18
N LEU A 46 -0.16 6.45 10.64
CA LEU A 46 0.59 5.38 11.28
C LEU A 46 1.99 5.20 10.68
N ALA A 47 2.12 5.37 9.37
CA ALA A 47 3.36 5.23 8.61
C ALA A 47 3.79 6.55 7.93
N PRO A 48 5.07 6.75 7.63
CA PRO A 48 5.52 7.88 6.82
C PRO A 48 5.05 7.73 5.37
N ARG A 49 4.72 8.86 4.73
CA ARG A 49 4.39 8.91 3.29
C ARG A 49 5.50 8.30 2.45
N VAL A 50 5.12 7.52 1.44
CA VAL A 50 6.05 6.92 0.49
C VAL A 50 6.19 7.87 -0.70
N PRO A 51 7.38 8.45 -0.97
CA PRO A 51 7.58 9.44 -2.03
C PRO A 51 7.69 8.77 -3.42
N VAL A 52 6.73 7.90 -3.75
CA VAL A 52 6.70 7.16 -5.01
C VAL A 52 6.34 8.06 -6.19
N GLN A 53 6.85 7.70 -7.35
CA GLN A 53 6.50 8.25 -8.65
C GLN A 53 6.13 7.11 -9.63
N PRO A 54 5.29 7.39 -10.65
CA PRO A 54 5.09 6.43 -11.73
C PRO A 54 6.42 5.98 -12.34
N GLY A 55 6.59 4.67 -12.50
CA GLY A 55 7.84 4.06 -12.95
C GLY A 55 8.74 3.53 -11.82
N ASP A 56 8.54 3.97 -10.58
CA ASP A 56 9.29 3.45 -9.45
C ASP A 56 9.03 1.97 -9.22
N THR A 57 10.07 1.24 -8.82
CA THR A 57 9.91 -0.13 -8.38
C THR A 57 9.82 -0.20 -6.86
N VAL A 58 8.75 -0.81 -6.38
CA VAL A 58 8.48 -1.01 -4.95
C VAL A 58 8.34 -2.47 -4.60
N THR A 59 8.63 -2.81 -3.35
CA THR A 59 8.16 -4.07 -2.73
C THR A 59 7.09 -3.73 -1.70
N VAL A 60 5.95 -4.40 -1.79
CA VAL A 60 4.81 -4.18 -0.92
C VAL A 60 4.59 -5.44 -0.10
N GLN A 61 4.40 -5.29 1.21
CA GLN A 61 3.91 -6.31 2.11
C GLN A 61 2.69 -5.78 2.86
N GLY A 62 1.63 -6.57 2.94
CA GLY A 62 0.43 -6.21 3.66
C GLY A 62 -0.70 -7.18 3.38
N GLU A 63 -1.94 -6.75 3.57
CA GLU A 63 -3.11 -7.58 3.37
C GLU A 63 -3.84 -7.24 2.07
N LEU A 64 -4.03 -8.26 1.22
CA LEU A 64 -4.93 -8.17 0.08
C LEU A 64 -6.39 -8.17 0.54
N ILE A 65 -7.10 -7.10 0.20
CA ILE A 65 -8.54 -6.95 0.34
C ILE A 65 -9.18 -7.12 -1.04
N ARG A 66 -9.92 -8.22 -1.20
CA ARG A 66 -10.70 -8.48 -2.41
C ARG A 66 -12.03 -7.75 -2.35
N LEU A 67 -12.23 -6.83 -3.30
CA LEU A 67 -13.51 -6.16 -3.49
C LEU A 67 -14.38 -6.97 -4.47
N LYS A 68 -15.71 -6.91 -4.31
CA LYS A 68 -16.65 -7.54 -5.27
C LYS A 68 -16.53 -6.93 -6.67
N HIS A 69 -16.19 -5.64 -6.74
CA HIS A 69 -15.97 -4.89 -7.97
C HIS A 69 -14.82 -3.89 -7.76
N GLY A 70 -14.11 -3.57 -8.84
CA GLY A 70 -12.99 -2.60 -8.83
C GLY A 70 -11.63 -3.25 -8.65
N THR A 71 -10.59 -2.39 -8.60
CA THR A 71 -9.20 -2.82 -8.42
C THR A 71 -9.02 -3.42 -7.02
N PRO A 72 -8.46 -4.64 -6.89
CA PRO A 72 -8.12 -5.19 -5.58
C PRO A 72 -7.10 -4.29 -4.88
N LEU A 73 -7.24 -4.13 -3.57
CA LEU A 73 -6.36 -3.24 -2.80
C LEU A 73 -5.51 -4.03 -1.80
N VAL A 74 -4.35 -3.47 -1.47
CA VAL A 74 -3.47 -3.95 -0.42
C VAL A 74 -3.44 -2.88 0.65
N HIS A 75 -3.87 -3.25 1.85
CA HIS A 75 -3.84 -2.41 3.03
C HIS A 75 -2.90 -3.02 4.07
N TRP A 76 -2.89 -2.50 5.31
CA TRP A 76 -1.97 -2.93 6.37
C TRP A 76 -0.51 -2.90 5.92
N THR A 77 -0.13 -1.87 5.17
CA THR A 77 1.25 -1.65 4.70
C THR A 77 2.09 -0.88 5.71
N HIS A 78 1.80 -1.08 7.00
CA HIS A 78 2.42 -0.42 8.13
C HIS A 78 2.56 -1.39 9.31
N HIS A 79 3.33 -1.00 10.32
CA HIS A 79 3.38 -1.70 11.60
C HIS A 79 2.01 -1.62 12.30
N ASP A 80 1.51 -2.72 12.85
CA ASP A 80 0.30 -2.69 13.68
C ASP A 80 0.68 -2.31 15.12
N PRO A 81 0.29 -1.11 15.61
CA PRO A 81 0.64 -0.70 16.98
C PRO A 81 0.06 -1.61 18.06
N GLY A 82 -1.03 -2.33 17.76
CA GLY A 82 -1.67 -3.26 18.69
C GLY A 82 -1.14 -4.69 18.62
N GLY A 83 -0.35 -5.04 17.59
CA GLY A 83 0.16 -6.39 17.38
C GLY A 83 -0.93 -7.46 17.16
N HIS A 84 -2.11 -7.06 16.72
CA HIS A 84 -3.24 -7.96 16.43
C HIS A 84 -3.22 -8.46 14.98
N HIS A 85 -2.51 -7.77 14.11
CA HIS A 85 -2.39 -8.06 12.69
C HIS A 85 -0.92 -8.14 12.26
N PRO A 86 -0.55 -8.98 11.28
CA PRO A 86 0.81 -8.98 10.75
C PRO A 86 1.19 -7.60 10.19
N ASP A 87 2.41 -7.18 10.52
CA ASP A 87 3.01 -5.96 10.01
C ASP A 87 3.18 -6.00 8.48
N GLY A 88 3.05 -4.83 7.87
CA GLY A 88 3.37 -4.61 6.48
C GLY A 88 4.29 -3.41 6.28
N PHE A 89 4.63 -3.18 5.02
CA PHE A 89 5.48 -2.07 4.61
C PHE A 89 5.39 -1.80 3.11
N VAL A 90 5.85 -0.63 2.69
CA VAL A 90 6.30 -0.35 1.33
C VAL A 90 7.79 -0.08 1.34
N ALA A 91 8.54 -0.76 0.47
CA ALA A 91 9.97 -0.53 0.28
C ALA A 91 10.23 0.13 -1.07
N LEU A 92 10.91 1.27 -1.04
CA LEU A 92 11.30 2.07 -2.21
C LEU A 92 12.80 2.37 -2.13
N ALA A 93 13.55 2.05 -3.19
CA ALA A 93 15.00 2.33 -3.29
C ALA A 93 15.82 1.89 -2.05
N GLY A 94 15.47 0.75 -1.45
CA GLY A 94 16.15 0.20 -0.27
C GLY A 94 15.70 0.78 1.08
N ARG A 95 14.81 1.78 1.09
CA ARG A 95 14.20 2.32 2.30
C ARG A 95 12.83 1.69 2.54
N ILE A 96 12.55 1.33 3.80
CA ILE A 96 11.28 0.79 4.27
C ILE A 96 10.43 1.93 4.86
N TYR A 97 9.14 1.92 4.53
CA TYR A 97 8.10 2.80 5.02
C TYR A 97 7.02 1.91 5.64
N ALA A 98 6.82 2.03 6.96
CA ALA A 98 5.94 1.20 7.76
C ALA A 98 5.51 1.94 9.02
#